data_AF-A0A2N0XHN4-F1
#
_entry.id   AF-A0A2N0XHN4-F1
#
_cell.length_a   1.000
_cell.length_b   1.000
_cell.length_c   1.000
_cell.angle_alpha   90.00
_cell.angle_beta   90.00
_cell.angle_gamma   90.00
#
_symmetry.space_group_name_H-M   'P 1'
#
loop_
_entity.id
_entity.type
_entity.pdbx_description
1 polymer ?
#
loop_
_entity_poly.entity_id
_entity_poly.type
_entity_poly.pdbx_seq_one_letter_code
_entity_poly.pdbx_strand_id
1 'polypeptide(L)' 'MIKISKIEYYLPELVLTNMDLEREFPEWSSERIQEKVGITQRHISSENETVLDMAIRSSEKIF' A
#
# COMPACT_ATOMS: atom_id res chain seq x y z
N MET A 1 0.40 10.38 -32.05
CA MET A 1 -0.55 10.39 -30.91
C MET A 1 0.25 10.07 -29.65
N ILE A 2 0.36 10.99 -28.71
CA ILE A 2 1.09 10.77 -27.45
C ILE A 2 0.17 9.94 -26.54
N LYS A 3 0.68 8.81 -26.03
CA LYS A 3 -0.04 7.91 -25.12
C LYS A 3 0.93 7.35 -24.09
N ILE A 4 0.41 7.01 -22.92
CA ILE A 4 1.17 6.20 -21.95
C ILE A 4 1.31 4.79 -22.55
N SER A 5 2.55 4.32 -22.68
CA SER A 5 2.85 3.00 -23.25
C SER A 5 3.01 1.91 -22.20
N LYS A 6 3.42 2.26 -20.98
CA LYS A 6 3.61 1.35 -19.85
C LYS A 6 3.41 2.11 -18.53
N ILE A 7 2.89 1.42 -17.52
CA ILE A 7 2.79 1.89 -16.14
C ILE A 7 3.27 0.74 -15.26
N GLU A 8 4.12 1.04 -14.29
CA GLU A 8 4.49 0.13 -13.23
C GLU A 8 4.41 0.82 -11.89
N TYR A 9 4.39 0.01 -10.84
CA TYR A 9 4.32 0.48 -9.48
C TYR A 9 5.14 -0.43 -8.56
N TYR A 10 5.51 0.13 -7.43
CA TYR A 10 6.09 -0.57 -6.30
C TYR A 10 5.24 -0.23 -5.07
N LEU A 11 4.99 -1.22 -4.23
CA LEU A 11 4.36 -1.05 -2.92
C LEU A 11 5.31 -1.59 -1.86
N PRO A 12 5.49 -0.90 -0.73
CA PRO A 12 6.23 -1.43 0.41
C PRO A 12 5.79 -2.83 0.81
N GLU A 13 6.71 -3.64 1.31
CA GLU A 13 6.44 -5.05 1.60
C GLU A 13 5.56 -5.27 2.83
N LEU A 14 5.63 -4.38 3.83
CA LEU A 14 4.84 -4.52 5.04
C LEU A 14 3.37 -4.19 4.75
N VAL A 15 2.52 -5.20 4.87
CA VAL A 15 1.07 -5.08 4.70
C VAL A 15 0.40 -5.10 6.08
N LEU A 16 -0.30 -4.02 6.41
CA LEU A 16 -1.15 -3.93 7.59
C LEU A 16 -2.62 -4.13 7.16
N THR A 17 -3.23 -5.23 7.59
CA THR A 17 -4.62 -5.55 7.24
C THR A 17 -5.62 -4.90 8.19
N ASN A 18 -6.89 -4.88 7.82
CA ASN A 18 -7.95 -4.51 8.77
C ASN A 18 -8.07 -5.53 9.92
N MET A 19 -7.78 -6.82 9.69
CA MET A 19 -7.78 -7.82 10.76
C MET A 19 -6.69 -7.53 11.80
N ASP A 20 -5.54 -7.03 11.36
CA ASP A 20 -4.47 -6.61 12.29
C ASP A 20 -4.91 -5.41 13.12
N LEU A 21 -5.57 -4.42 12.50
CA LEU A 21 -6.16 -3.30 13.23
C LEU A 21 -7.24 -3.73 14.20
N GLU A 22 -8.11 -4.67 13.83
CA GLU A 22 -9.17 -5.16 14.71
C GLU A 22 -8.58 -5.89 15.93
N ARG A 23 -7.47 -6.62 15.76
CA ARG A 23 -6.74 -7.23 16.88
C ARG A 23 -6.13 -6.20 17.83
N GLU A 24 -5.60 -5.10 17.29
CA GLU A 24 -4.97 -4.03 18.06
C GLU A 24 -6.00 -3.06 18.69
N PHE A 25 -7.10 -2.82 17.99
CA PHE A 25 -8.18 -1.89 18.31
C PHE A 25 -9.56 -2.59 18.16
N PRO A 26 -9.98 -3.41 19.14
CA PRO A 26 -11.19 -4.23 19.04
C PRO A 26 -12.49 -3.47 18.81
N GLU A 27 -12.53 -2.16 19.07
CA GLU A 27 -13.68 -1.29 18.80
C GLU A 27 -13.86 -0.95 17.30
N TRP A 28 -12.86 -1.26 16.48
CA TRP A 28 -12.84 -1.08 15.04
C TRP A 28 -12.79 -2.43 14.32
N SER A 29 -13.97 -3.04 14.11
CA SER A 29 -14.04 -4.27 13.32
C SER A 29 -13.58 -4.05 11.87
N SER A 30 -13.03 -5.09 11.25
CA SER A 30 -12.56 -5.06 9.87
C SER A 30 -13.67 -4.67 8.90
N GLU A 31 -14.89 -5.17 9.13
CA GLU A 31 -16.10 -4.82 8.37
C GLU A 31 -16.41 -3.33 8.49
N ARG A 32 -16.42 -2.78 9.71
CA ARG A 32 -16.70 -1.36 9.95
C ARG A 32 -15.67 -0.44 9.28
N ILE A 33 -14.40 -0.82 9.27
CA ILE A 33 -13.35 -0.07 8.57
C ILE A 33 -13.62 -0.09 7.07
N GLN A 34 -13.86 -1.27 6.49
CA GLN A 34 -14.12 -1.41 5.07
C GLN A 34 -15.39 -0.64 4.64
N GLU A 35 -16.48 -0.73 5.40
CA GLU A 35 -17.72 0.00 5.11
C GLU A 35 -17.53 1.51 5.11
N LYS A 36 -16.71 2.04 6.04
CA LYS A 36 -16.53 3.48 6.18
C LYS A 36 -15.56 4.09 5.18
N VAL A 37 -14.46 3.40 4.85
CA VAL A 37 -13.37 3.98 4.04
C VAL A 37 -13.01 3.16 2.80
N GLY A 38 -13.56 1.96 2.62
CA GLY A 38 -13.27 1.08 1.49
C GLY A 38 -11.88 0.43 1.50
N ILE A 39 -11.10 0.64 2.57
CA ILE A 39 -9.74 0.11 2.72
C ILE A 39 -9.81 -1.27 3.36
N THR A 40 -9.10 -2.25 2.80
CA THR A 40 -8.96 -3.62 3.35
C THR A 40 -7.56 -3.90 3.90
N GLN A 41 -6.55 -3.26 3.30
CA GLN A 41 -5.14 -3.37 3.68
C GLN A 41 -4.39 -2.10 3.25
N ARG A 42 -3.22 -1.88 3.84
CA ARG A 42 -2.33 -0.78 3.48
C ARG A 42 -0.87 -1.21 3.54
N HIS A 43 -0.09 -0.70 2.60
CA HIS A 43 1.35 -0.93 2.53
C HIS A 43 2.07 0.16 3.31
N ILE A 44 2.96 -0.22 4.22
CA ILE A 44 3.69 0.67 5.10
C ILE A 44 5.18 0.56 4.75
N SER A 45 5.84 1.71 4.51
CA SER A 45 7.27 1.75 4.26
C SER A 45 8.05 1.27 5.49
N SER A 46 9.14 0.55 5.25
CA SER A 46 10.09 0.26 6.33
C SER A 46 10.75 1.54 6.85
N GLU A 47 11.35 1.49 8.05
CA GLU A 47 12.04 2.65 8.65
C GLU A 47 13.14 3.24 7.76
N ASN A 48 13.78 2.39 6.94
CA ASN A 48 14.88 2.77 6.05
C ASN A 48 14.47 2.83 4.58
N GLU A 49 13.17 2.86 4.28
CA GLU A 49 12.68 2.96 2.91
C GLU A 49 12.10 4.35 2.65
N THR A 50 12.71 5.07 1.73
CA THR A 50 12.30 6.43 1.37
C THR A 50 11.48 6.44 0.08
N VAL A 51 10.92 7.62 -0.23
CA VAL A 51 10.25 7.87 -1.51
C VAL A 51 11.18 7.62 -2.70
N LEU A 52 12.49 7.92 -2.56
CA LEU A 52 13.45 7.71 -3.63
C LEU A 52 13.66 6.22 -3.92
N ASP A 53 13.76 5.39 -2.89
CA ASP A 53 13.89 3.94 -3.03
C ASP A 53 12.68 3.35 -3.77
N MET A 54 11.47 3.77 -3.37
CA MET A 54 10.23 3.32 -4.01
C MET A 54 10.13 3.77 -5.48
N ALA A 55 10.58 4.98 -5.80
CA ALA A 55 10.60 5.49 -7.18
C ALA A 55 11.60 4.75 -8.06
N ILE A 56 12.78 4.40 -7.53
CA ILE A 56 13.77 3.59 -8.23
C ILE A 56 13.18 2.20 -8.52
N ARG A 57 12.64 1.53 -7.50
CA ARG A 57 12.05 0.18 -7.65
C ARG A 57 10.89 0.14 -8.65
N SER A 58 10.01 1.15 -8.67
CA SER A 58 8.93 1.20 -9.66
C SER A 58 9.46 1.47 -11.07
N SER A 59 10.48 2.32 -11.21
CA SER A 59 11.10 2.63 -12.49
C SER A 59 11.87 1.46 -13.08
N GLU A 60 12.59 0.70 -12.26
CA GLU A 60 13.31 -0.52 -12.69
C GLU A 60 12.38 -1.57 -13.31
N LYS A 61 11.11 -1.63 -12.90
CA LYS A 61 10.11 -2.54 -13.50
C LYS A 61 9.63 -2.07 -14.88
N ILE A 62 9.77 -0.76 -15.17
CA ILE A 62 9.38 -0.18 -16.47
C ILE A 62 10.36 -0.60 -17.56
N PHE A 63 11.66 -0.65 -17.27
CA PHE A 63 12.72 -0.96 -18.22
C PHE A 63 13.02 -2.45 -18.33
#